data_AF-A0A7J3ZNV3-F1
#
_entry.id   AF-A0A7J3ZNV3-F1
#
_cell.length_a   1.000
_cell.length_b   1.000
_cell.length_c   1.000
_cell.angle_alpha   90.00
_cell.angle_beta   90.00
_cell.angle_gamma   90.00
#
_symmetry.space_group_name_H-M   'P 1'
#
loop_
_entity.id
_entity.type
_entity.pdbx_description
1 polymer ?
#
loop_
_entity_poly.entity_id
_entity_poly.type
_entity_poly.pdbx_seq_one_letter_code
_entity_poly.pdbx_strand_id
1 'polypeptide(L)'
;MYSLRFPSRFQKFIRAPAGWLSEALSHVLSETYKGAGEERLFKAGIGKWTGVTLMLRLIPEGDASSLEFIFIYRGLILAIFASLITFIVLGILYSSIIPLIGLAVIPIMTYRAGFEISSFLSNFNNILLGLEIEYSRKKIIEDRVRWQLNPKDISDLYRRLCGKYVKVWGSTYALEYKISEYQKRGLTRDEAIRKISEEEGIF
;
A
#
# COMPACT_ATOMS: atom_id res chain seq x y z
N MET A 1 -3.69 13.48 4.58
CA MET A 1 -3.72 13.78 6.03
C MET A 1 -4.81 12.91 6.63
N TYR A 2 -4.48 11.75 7.22
CA TYR A 2 -5.47 10.80 7.71
C TYR A 2 -5.82 11.12 9.17
N SER A 3 -7.06 11.52 9.45
CA SER A 3 -7.55 11.89 10.80
C SER A 3 -8.25 10.74 11.53
N LEU A 4 -7.95 9.48 11.19
CA LEU A 4 -8.45 8.33 11.94
C LEU A 4 -7.62 8.20 13.22
N ARG A 5 -8.19 8.63 14.34
CA ARG A 5 -7.52 8.60 15.65
C ARG A 5 -7.21 7.17 16.11
N PHE A 6 -7.98 6.17 15.64
CA PHE A 6 -7.76 4.74 15.87
C PHE A 6 -8.33 3.91 14.70
N PRO A 7 -7.58 3.73 13.60
CA PRO A 7 -8.05 2.89 12.51
C PRO A 7 -8.05 1.43 12.96
N SER A 8 -9.20 0.75 12.97
CA SER A 8 -9.26 -0.69 13.21
C SER A 8 -8.89 -1.47 11.95
N ARG A 9 -9.40 -1.02 10.80
CA ARG A 9 -9.19 -1.60 9.48
C ARG A 9 -9.04 -0.49 8.45
N PHE A 10 -8.09 -0.65 7.55
CA PHE A 10 -7.84 0.28 6.45
C PHE A 10 -7.39 -0.51 5.21
N GLN A 11 -7.86 -0.15 4.03
CA GLN A 11 -7.48 -0.81 2.78
C GLN A 11 -6.84 0.20 1.83
N LYS A 12 -5.75 -0.20 1.18
CA LYS A 12 -5.05 0.58 0.17
C LYS A 12 -4.77 -0.27 -1.07
N PHE A 13 -5.12 0.25 -2.23
CA PHE A 13 -4.81 -0.37 -3.52
C PHE A 13 -3.41 0.05 -3.98
N ILE A 14 -2.64 -0.91 -4.52
CA ILE A 14 -1.33 -0.67 -5.12
C ILE A 14 -1.25 -1.36 -6.48
N ARG A 15 -0.72 -0.64 -7.47
CA ARG A 15 -0.50 -1.16 -8.84
C ARG A 15 0.80 -1.96 -8.93
N ALA A 16 0.89 -3.00 -8.12
CA ALA A 16 1.97 -3.97 -8.19
C ALA A 16 1.44 -5.37 -7.80
N PRO A 17 1.96 -6.44 -8.42
CA PRO A 17 1.50 -7.79 -8.20
C PRO A 17 1.92 -8.33 -6.82
N ALA A 18 1.08 -9.20 -6.26
CA ALA A 18 1.21 -9.65 -4.89
C ALA A 18 2.52 -10.41 -4.64
N GLY A 19 2.99 -11.18 -5.62
CA GLY A 19 4.26 -11.90 -5.55
C GLY A 19 5.45 -10.97 -5.27
N TRP A 20 5.62 -9.95 -6.11
CA TRP A 20 6.70 -8.97 -5.97
C TRP A 20 6.56 -8.14 -4.69
N LEU A 21 5.33 -7.69 -4.40
CA LEU A 21 5.07 -6.83 -3.25
C LEU A 21 5.33 -7.56 -1.93
N SER A 22 5.01 -8.85 -1.86
CA SER A 22 5.28 -9.66 -0.67
C SER A 22 6.77 -9.94 -0.43
N GLU A 23 7.56 -10.09 -1.50
CA GLU A 23 9.01 -10.23 -1.41
C GLU A 23 9.62 -8.94 -0.88
N ALA A 24 9.26 -7.80 -1.48
CA ALA A 24 9.70 -6.49 -1.02
C ALA A 24 9.28 -6.20 0.43
N LEU A 25 8.03 -6.52 0.81
CA LEU A 25 7.54 -6.33 2.17
C LEU A 25 8.19 -7.26 3.19
N SER A 26 8.63 -8.45 2.78
CA SER A 26 9.35 -9.37 3.69
C SER A 26 10.71 -8.83 4.14
N HIS A 27 11.32 -7.93 3.36
CA HIS A 27 12.54 -7.24 3.75
C HIS A 27 12.28 -6.07 4.72
N VAL A 28 11.09 -5.48 4.68
CA VAL A 28 10.71 -4.31 5.48
C VAL A 28 10.04 -4.72 6.80
N LEU A 29 9.29 -5.83 6.80
CA LEU A 29 8.50 -6.31 7.93
C LEU A 29 9.13 -7.57 8.53
N SER A 30 9.31 -7.56 9.84
CA SER A 30 10.12 -8.55 10.56
C SER A 30 9.47 -9.94 10.70
N GLU A 31 8.14 -10.07 10.54
CA GLU A 31 7.43 -11.34 10.68
C GLU A 31 6.53 -11.63 9.47
N THR A 32 6.81 -12.74 8.78
CA THR A 32 5.95 -13.30 7.74
C THR A 32 5.20 -14.50 8.31
N TYR A 33 3.88 -14.52 8.14
CA TYR A 33 3.05 -15.67 8.47
C TYR A 33 2.34 -16.14 7.20
N LYS A 34 2.59 -17.39 6.79
CA LYS A 34 1.82 -18.02 5.72
C LYS A 34 0.48 -18.45 6.31
N GLY A 35 -0.60 -17.73 5.97
CA GLY A 35 -1.96 -18.18 6.26
C GLY A 35 -2.31 -19.40 5.43
N ALA A 36 -3.38 -20.10 5.81
CA ALA A 36 -3.93 -21.21 5.04
C ALA A 36 -4.57 -20.67 3.74
N GLY A 37 -3.79 -20.54 2.65
CA GLY A 37 -4.23 -20.06 1.33
C GLY A 37 -3.14 -19.30 0.57
N GLU A 38 -3.50 -18.63 -0.55
CA GLU A 38 -2.63 -17.68 -1.28
C GLU A 38 -2.44 -16.34 -0.56
N GLU A 39 -3.17 -16.10 0.54
CA GLU A 39 -3.09 -14.89 1.34
C GLU A 39 -1.77 -14.83 2.14
N ARG A 40 -0.95 -13.81 1.86
CA ARG A 40 0.28 -13.53 2.62
C ARG A 40 -0.02 -12.52 3.72
N LEU A 41 0.22 -12.93 4.97
CA LEU A 41 0.01 -12.11 6.16
C LEU A 41 1.35 -11.66 6.72
N PHE A 42 1.46 -10.36 7.00
CA PHE A 42 2.63 -9.77 7.63
C PHE A 42 2.23 -9.20 8.98
N LYS A 43 3.11 -9.31 9.96
CA LYS A 43 2.89 -8.77 11.30
C LYS A 43 4.04 -7.85 11.67
N ALA A 44 3.70 -6.70 12.23
CA ALA A 44 4.68 -5.73 12.71
C ALA A 44 4.20 -5.06 13.99
N GLY A 45 5.09 -4.93 14.97
CA GLY A 45 4.83 -4.11 16.16
C GLY A 45 4.99 -2.62 15.82
N ILE A 46 3.98 -1.81 16.08
CA ILE A 46 4.03 -0.36 15.85
C ILE A 46 4.61 0.30 17.08
N GLY A 47 5.90 0.62 17.06
CA GLY A 47 6.60 1.19 18.21
C GLY A 47 6.85 0.13 19.29
N LYS A 48 8.07 0.07 19.82
CA LYS A 48 8.48 -1.01 20.75
C LYS A 48 7.61 -1.08 22.01
N TRP A 49 7.00 0.03 22.43
CA TRP A 49 6.40 0.19 23.77
C TRP A 49 4.89 0.50 23.74
N THR A 50 4.26 0.62 22.58
CA THR A 50 2.84 1.01 22.49
C THR A 50 1.88 -0.15 22.71
N GLY A 51 2.35 -1.39 22.52
CA GLY A 51 1.49 -2.58 22.55
C GLY A 51 0.50 -2.67 21.38
N VAL A 52 0.70 -1.87 20.31
CA VAL A 52 -0.10 -1.94 19.07
C VAL A 52 0.58 -2.86 18.06
N THR A 53 -0.18 -3.81 17.53
CA THR A 53 0.28 -4.71 16.47
C THR A 53 -0.45 -4.40 15.17
N LEU A 54 0.28 -4.25 14.07
CA LEU A 54 -0.25 -4.21 12.72
C LEU A 54 -0.22 -5.60 12.11
N MET A 55 -1.36 -6.03 11.59
CA MET A 55 -1.46 -7.13 10.65
C MET A 55 -1.73 -6.57 9.26
N LEU A 56 -0.93 -6.96 8.30
CA LEU A 56 -1.06 -6.56 6.91
C LEU A 56 -1.38 -7.79 6.08
N ARG A 57 -2.54 -7.76 5.42
CA ARG A 57 -3.01 -8.82 4.53
C ARG A 57 -2.88 -8.36 3.10
N LEU A 58 -2.23 -9.19 2.29
CA LEU A 58 -2.08 -8.96 0.86
C LEU A 58 -3.11 -9.79 0.11
N ILE A 59 -3.97 -9.13 -0.65
CA ILE A 59 -5.00 -9.74 -1.48
C ILE A 59 -4.60 -9.53 -2.95
N PRO A 60 -4.34 -10.61 -3.71
CA PRO A 60 -4.01 -10.49 -5.13
C PRO A 60 -5.24 -10.07 -5.94
N GLU A 61 -5.10 -9.04 -6.78
CA GLU A 61 -6.13 -8.56 -7.72
C GLU A 61 -5.55 -8.51 -9.14
N GLY A 62 -5.09 -9.66 -9.63
CA GLY A 62 -4.44 -9.78 -10.95
C GLY A 62 -3.08 -9.06 -10.99
N ASP A 63 -2.99 -8.01 -11.81
CA ASP A 63 -1.79 -7.18 -11.99
C ASP A 63 -1.59 -6.15 -10.85
N ALA A 64 -2.58 -6.02 -9.97
CA ALA A 64 -2.56 -5.14 -8.81
C ALA A 64 -2.74 -5.94 -7.51
N SER A 65 -2.51 -5.28 -6.38
CA SER A 65 -2.74 -5.86 -5.06
C SER A 65 -3.46 -4.90 -4.14
N SER A 66 -4.40 -5.45 -3.39
CA SER A 66 -5.02 -4.79 -2.25
C SER A 66 -4.23 -5.10 -0.99
N LEU A 67 -3.83 -4.05 -0.27
CA LEU A 67 -3.23 -4.13 1.05
C LEU A 67 -4.25 -3.75 2.09
N GLU A 68 -4.55 -4.70 2.97
CA GLU A 68 -5.43 -4.49 4.10
C GLU A 68 -4.62 -4.41 5.38
N PHE A 69 -4.78 -3.31 6.11
CA PHE A 69 -4.14 -2.99 7.38
C PHE A 69 -5.15 -3.22 8.49
N ILE A 70 -4.83 -4.10 9.43
CA ILE A 70 -5.65 -4.43 10.60
C ILE A 70 -4.83 -4.11 11.83
N PHE A 71 -5.34 -3.21 12.68
CA PHE A 71 -4.65 -2.80 13.90
C PHE A 71 -5.23 -3.51 15.11
N ILE A 72 -4.36 -4.17 15.88
CA ILE A 72 -4.70 -4.91 17.08
C ILE A 72 -4.14 -4.16 18.29
N TYR A 73 -5.06 -3.70 19.13
CA TYR A 73 -4.77 -2.89 20.33
C TYR A 73 -4.70 -3.70 21.61
N ARG A 74 -4.70 -5.04 21.53
CA ARG A 74 -4.74 -5.93 22.71
C ARG A 74 -3.61 -5.63 23.70
N GLY A 75 -2.38 -5.38 23.22
CA GLY A 75 -1.25 -5.04 24.09
C GLY A 75 -1.43 -3.67 24.77
N LEU A 76 -1.89 -2.66 24.02
CA LEU A 76 -2.20 -1.33 24.56
C LEU A 76 -3.29 -1.39 25.65
N ILE A 77 -4.37 -2.14 25.40
CA ILE A 77 -5.47 -2.32 26.35
C ILE A 77 -4.97 -2.99 27.63
N LEU A 78 -4.18 -4.06 27.51
CA LEU A 78 -3.59 -4.73 28.67
C LEU A 78 -2.66 -3.79 29.47
N ALA A 79 -1.87 -2.97 28.79
CA ALA A 79 -1.00 -1.99 29.45
C ALA A 79 -1.79 -0.92 30.21
N ILE A 80 -2.93 -0.46 29.66
CA ILE A 80 -3.84 0.48 30.34
C ILE A 80 -4.46 -0.16 31.58
N PHE A 81 -4.94 -1.40 31.49
CA PHE A 81 -5.51 -2.08 32.66
C PHE A 81 -4.46 -2.34 33.74
N ALA A 82 -3.27 -2.80 33.35
CA ALA A 82 -2.17 -3.03 34.28
C ALA A 82 -1.76 -1.73 35.00
N SER A 83 -1.70 -0.60 34.28
CA SER A 83 -1.38 0.69 34.91
C SER A 83 -2.46 1.11 35.89
N LEU A 84 -3.75 1.00 35.52
CA LEU A 84 -4.87 1.34 36.41
C LEU A 84 -4.87 0.51 37.70
N ILE A 85 -4.70 -0.81 37.59
CA ILE A 85 -4.62 -1.70 38.77
C ILE A 85 -3.46 -1.25 39.68
N THR A 86 -2.31 -0.95 39.09
CA THR A 86 -1.13 -0.47 39.84
C THR A 86 -1.45 0.83 40.60
N PHE A 87 -2.07 1.82 39.94
CA PHE A 87 -2.46 3.08 40.59
C PHE A 87 -3.52 2.89 41.70
N ILE A 88 -4.45 1.96 41.53
CA ILE A 88 -5.46 1.64 42.56
C ILE A 88 -4.79 1.02 43.78
N VAL A 89 -3.92 0.03 43.60
CA VAL A 89 -3.20 -0.63 44.70
C VAL A 89 -2.33 0.37 45.46
N LEU A 90 -1.58 1.23 44.76
CA LEU A 90 -0.83 2.31 45.40
C LEU A 90 -1.74 3.30 46.14
N GLY A 91 -2.87 3.66 45.54
CA GLY A 91 -3.84 4.57 46.18
C GLY A 91 -4.35 4.04 47.52
N ILE A 92 -4.65 2.74 47.59
CA ILE A 92 -5.06 2.07 48.83
C ILE A 92 -3.91 2.03 49.84
N LEU A 93 -2.71 1.64 49.41
CA LEU A 93 -1.54 1.49 50.29
C LEU A 93 -1.11 2.80 50.95
N TYR A 94 -1.17 3.91 50.20
CA TYR A 94 -0.74 5.23 50.67
C TYR A 94 -1.90 6.14 51.08
N SER A 95 -3.15 5.65 51.06
CA SER A 95 -4.38 6.41 51.36
C SER A 95 -4.42 7.78 50.67
N SER A 96 -4.11 7.81 49.37
CA SER A 96 -3.82 9.04 48.62
C SER A 96 -4.66 9.17 47.34
N ILE A 97 -4.68 10.36 46.75
CA ILE A 97 -5.34 10.70 45.48
C ILE A 97 -4.63 10.12 44.23
N ILE A 98 -3.65 9.23 44.42
CA ILE A 98 -2.90 8.55 43.35
C ILE A 98 -3.79 7.90 42.27
N PRO A 99 -4.97 7.31 42.57
CA PRO A 99 -5.86 6.76 41.54
C PRO A 99 -6.35 7.79 40.53
N LEU A 100 -6.53 9.07 40.93
CA LEU A 100 -6.92 10.16 40.03
C LEU A 100 -5.82 10.46 39.00
N ILE A 101 -4.54 10.36 39.41
CA ILE A 101 -3.40 10.52 38.50
C ILE A 101 -3.37 9.37 37.48
N GLY A 102 -3.72 8.14 37.91
CA GLY A 102 -3.83 6.99 37.01
C GLY A 102 -4.80 7.20 35.85
N LEU A 103 -5.92 7.91 36.07
CA LEU A 103 -6.87 8.24 35.01
C LEU A 103 -6.26 9.18 33.96
N ALA A 104 -5.36 10.09 34.35
CA ALA A 104 -4.68 10.99 33.42
C ALA A 104 -3.66 10.27 32.51
N VAL A 105 -3.21 9.07 32.87
CA VAL A 105 -2.30 8.26 32.05
C VAL A 105 -2.99 7.70 30.80
N ILE A 106 -4.30 7.44 30.87
CA ILE A 106 -5.07 6.90 29.73
C ILE A 106 -4.98 7.81 28.50
N PRO A 107 -5.36 9.10 28.53
CA PRO A 107 -5.28 9.96 27.35
C PRO A 107 -3.84 10.11 26.84
N ILE A 108 -2.83 10.08 27.72
CA ILE A 108 -1.42 10.16 27.32
C ILE A 108 -1.01 8.91 26.51
N MET A 109 -1.30 7.72 27.01
CA MET A 109 -1.03 6.45 26.31
C MET A 109 -1.76 6.39 24.96
N THR A 110 -3.02 6.82 24.96
CA THR A 110 -3.89 6.85 23.78
C THR A 110 -3.34 7.81 22.71
N TYR A 111 -2.95 9.03 23.12
CA TYR A 111 -2.34 10.01 22.22
C TYR A 111 -1.02 9.50 21.63
N ARG A 112 -0.16 8.90 22.46
CA ARG A 112 1.13 8.35 22.01
C ARG A 112 0.94 7.22 21.00
N ALA A 113 0.00 6.31 21.25
CA ALA A 113 -0.31 5.23 20.31
C ALA A 113 -0.82 5.79 18.96
N GLY A 114 -1.71 6.79 18.98
CA GLY A 114 -2.19 7.45 17.77
C GLY A 114 -1.08 8.13 16.99
N PHE A 115 -0.15 8.81 17.68
CA PHE A 115 1.01 9.44 17.05
C PHE A 115 1.91 8.42 16.36
N GLU A 116 2.28 7.34 17.04
CA GLU A 116 3.14 6.27 16.49
C GLU A 116 2.49 5.58 15.28
N ILE A 117 1.18 5.32 15.33
CA ILE A 117 0.42 4.78 14.18
C ILE A 117 0.48 5.74 12.99
N SER A 118 0.25 7.04 13.22
CA SER A 118 0.26 8.02 12.15
C SER A 118 1.65 8.18 11.51
N SER A 119 2.69 8.16 12.34
CA SER A 119 4.09 8.22 11.92
C SER A 119 4.47 6.99 11.09
N PHE A 120 4.13 5.80 11.60
CA PHE A 120 4.34 4.53 10.89
C PHE A 120 3.61 4.53 9.55
N LEU A 121 2.32 4.87 9.52
CA LEU A 121 1.51 4.90 8.29
C LEU A 121 2.07 5.88 7.26
N SER A 122 2.54 7.05 7.70
CA SER A 122 3.14 8.05 6.82
C SER A 122 4.44 7.52 6.18
N ASN A 123 5.34 6.97 6.99
CA ASN A 123 6.60 6.41 6.50
C ASN A 123 6.37 5.20 5.60
N PHE A 124 5.47 4.30 6.01
CA PHE A 124 5.11 3.12 5.23
C PHE A 124 4.45 3.50 3.91
N ASN A 125 3.60 4.54 3.89
CA ASN A 125 3.02 5.05 2.65
C ASN A 125 4.09 5.49 1.64
N ASN A 126 5.17 6.12 2.10
CA ASN A 126 6.29 6.52 1.24
C ASN A 126 7.06 5.30 0.71
N ILE A 127 7.25 4.27 1.52
CA ILE A 127 7.86 2.99 1.09
C ILE A 127 6.99 2.35 0.00
N LEU A 128 5.69 2.26 0.23
CA LEU A 128 4.74 1.69 -0.75
C LEU A 128 4.74 2.47 -2.07
N LEU A 129 4.80 3.80 -2.03
CA LEU A 129 4.94 4.63 -3.23
C LEU A 129 6.26 4.38 -3.95
N GLY A 130 7.37 4.27 -3.21
CA GLY A 130 8.68 3.93 -3.78
C GLY A 130 8.65 2.58 -4.50
N LEU A 131 8.02 1.58 -3.88
CA LEU A 131 7.84 0.25 -4.45
C LEU A 131 6.97 0.28 -5.72
N GLU A 132 5.87 1.03 -5.73
CA GLU A 132 5.02 1.17 -6.93
C GLU A 132 5.77 1.83 -8.11
N ILE A 133 6.60 2.83 -7.82
CA ILE A 133 7.44 3.50 -8.83
C ILE A 133 8.51 2.53 -9.35
N GLU A 134 9.17 1.79 -8.46
CA GLU A 134 10.20 0.82 -8.83
C GLU A 134 9.64 -0.32 -9.70
N TYR A 135 8.50 -0.88 -9.29
CA TYR A 135 7.80 -1.88 -10.08
C TYR A 135 7.40 -1.34 -11.46
N SER A 136 6.86 -0.12 -11.52
CA SER A 136 6.50 0.52 -12.79
C SER A 136 7.70 0.69 -13.72
N ARG A 137 8.86 1.09 -13.18
CA ARG A 137 10.10 1.19 -13.96
C ARG A 137 10.56 -0.17 -14.48
N LYS A 138 10.55 -1.20 -13.62
CA LYS A 138 10.94 -2.56 -14.01
C LYS A 138 10.04 -3.09 -15.13
N LYS A 139 8.72 -2.91 -15.02
CA LYS A 139 7.75 -3.31 -16.06
C LYS A 139 8.02 -2.61 -17.40
N ILE A 140 8.36 -1.32 -17.40
CA ILE A 140 8.73 -0.59 -18.63
C ILE A 140 9.99 -1.19 -19.26
N ILE A 141 11.00 -1.54 -18.47
CA ILE A 141 12.23 -2.14 -18.98
C ILE A 141 11.97 -3.54 -19.56
N GLU A 142 11.18 -4.36 -18.87
CA GLU A 142 10.76 -5.69 -19.36
C GLU A 142 9.96 -5.58 -20.67
N ASP A 143 9.02 -4.63 -20.74
CA ASP A 143 8.27 -4.33 -21.96
C ASP A 143 9.21 -3.92 -23.10
N ARG A 144 10.20 -3.05 -22.84
CA ARG A 144 11.20 -2.65 -23.84
C ARG A 144 12.01 -3.83 -24.38
N VAL A 145 12.50 -4.69 -23.50
CA VAL A 145 13.25 -5.89 -23.91
C VAL A 145 12.38 -6.78 -24.78
N ARG A 146 11.12 -7.02 -24.37
CA ARG A 146 10.14 -7.79 -25.16
C ARG A 146 9.90 -7.17 -26.53
N TRP A 147 9.81 -5.85 -26.60
CA TRP A 147 9.56 -5.13 -27.84
C TRP A 147 10.76 -5.14 -28.78
N GLN A 148 11.98 -5.10 -28.23
CA GLN A 148 13.22 -5.26 -29.00
C GLN A 148 13.35 -6.67 -29.58
N LEU A 149 12.95 -7.71 -28.84
CA LEU A 149 13.01 -9.10 -29.31
C LEU A 149 12.01 -9.40 -30.44
N ASN A 150 10.93 -8.64 -30.54
CA ASN A 150 9.91 -8.81 -31.58
C ASN A 150 9.55 -7.46 -32.21
N PRO A 151 10.40 -6.84 -33.05
CA PRO A 151 10.08 -5.55 -33.63
C PRO A 151 8.82 -5.63 -34.51
N LYS A 152 7.91 -4.68 -34.34
CA LYS A 152 6.70 -4.54 -35.16
C LYS A 152 6.69 -3.21 -35.89
N ASP A 153 5.99 -3.18 -37.02
CA ASP A 153 5.76 -1.93 -37.75
C ASP A 153 4.79 -1.02 -36.97
N ILE A 154 5.36 0.00 -36.36
CA ILE A 154 4.64 0.99 -35.56
C ILE A 154 3.65 1.80 -36.41
N SER A 155 3.96 2.03 -37.69
CA SER A 155 3.09 2.80 -38.59
C SER A 155 1.81 2.03 -38.88
N ASP A 156 1.91 0.72 -39.11
CA ASP A 156 0.74 -0.13 -39.31
C ASP A 156 -0.11 -0.24 -38.03
N LEU A 157 0.52 -0.43 -36.87
CA LEU A 157 -0.17 -0.46 -35.58
C LEU A 157 -0.93 0.84 -35.30
N TYR A 158 -0.28 1.99 -35.53
CA TYR A 158 -0.90 3.31 -35.37
C TYR A 158 -2.09 3.49 -36.31
N ARG A 159 -1.96 3.10 -37.59
CA ARG A 159 -3.05 3.17 -38.56
C ARG A 159 -4.27 2.35 -38.12
N ARG A 160 -4.06 1.11 -37.63
CA ARG A 160 -5.14 0.25 -37.13
C ARG A 160 -5.80 0.84 -35.87
N LEU A 161 -5.00 1.40 -34.95
CA LEU A 161 -5.50 2.10 -33.77
C LEU A 161 -6.35 3.30 -34.15
N CYS A 162 -5.90 4.14 -35.07
CA CYS A 162 -6.68 5.27 -35.59
C CYS A 162 -8.02 4.80 -36.14
N GLY A 163 -8.03 3.74 -36.96
CA GLY A 163 -9.27 3.15 -37.49
C GLY A 163 -10.23 2.70 -36.39
N LYS A 164 -9.73 2.01 -35.36
CA LYS A 164 -10.55 1.57 -34.21
C LYS A 164 -11.09 2.76 -33.41
N TYR A 165 -10.24 3.73 -33.09
CA TYR A 165 -10.64 4.89 -32.28
C TYR A 165 -11.61 5.81 -33.01
N VAL A 166 -11.43 6.04 -34.31
CA VAL A 166 -12.42 6.77 -35.12
C VAL A 166 -13.75 6.02 -35.16
N LYS A 167 -13.73 4.68 -35.30
CA LYS A 167 -14.96 3.87 -35.31
C LYS A 167 -15.71 3.91 -33.96
N VAL A 168 -15.00 3.91 -32.84
CA VAL A 168 -15.61 3.86 -31.49
C VAL A 168 -15.94 5.24 -30.95
N TRP A 169 -15.05 6.22 -31.14
CA TRP A 169 -15.11 7.54 -30.51
C TRP A 169 -15.32 8.69 -31.51
N GLY A 170 -15.42 8.40 -32.81
CA GLY A 170 -15.58 9.41 -33.86
C GLY A 170 -14.34 10.27 -34.13
N SER A 171 -13.25 10.08 -33.38
CA SER A 171 -12.03 10.87 -33.50
C SER A 171 -10.79 10.13 -33.01
N THR A 172 -9.61 10.63 -33.39
CA THR A 172 -8.31 10.16 -32.88
C THR A 172 -7.87 10.88 -31.62
N TYR A 173 -8.63 11.87 -31.13
CA TYR A 173 -8.24 12.69 -29.98
C TYR A 173 -8.00 11.84 -28.72
N ALA A 174 -8.88 10.87 -28.47
CA ALA A 174 -8.74 9.95 -27.35
C ALA A 174 -7.48 9.07 -27.46
N LEU A 175 -7.08 8.70 -28.68
CA LEU A 175 -5.84 7.96 -28.92
C LEU A 175 -4.61 8.83 -28.65
N GLU A 176 -4.57 10.04 -29.19
CA GLU A 176 -3.45 10.99 -28.98
C GLU A 176 -3.31 11.38 -27.51
N TYR A 177 -4.43 11.55 -26.80
CA TYR A 177 -4.43 11.75 -25.35
C TYR A 177 -3.81 10.54 -24.62
N LYS A 178 -4.20 9.32 -24.97
CA LYS A 178 -3.65 8.08 -24.37
C LYS A 178 -2.15 7.93 -24.66
N ILE A 179 -1.70 8.27 -25.88
CA ILE A 179 -0.28 8.29 -26.25
C ILE A 179 0.49 9.29 -25.37
N SER A 180 -0.01 10.52 -25.27
CA SER A 180 0.61 11.57 -24.44
C SER A 180 0.72 11.15 -22.97
N GLU A 181 -0.32 10.51 -22.42
CA GLU A 181 -0.31 9.99 -21.05
C GLU A 181 0.78 8.93 -20.82
N TYR A 182 0.99 8.01 -21.77
CA TYR A 182 2.09 7.05 -21.69
C TYR A 182 3.46 7.73 -21.84
N GLN A 183 3.57 8.75 -22.68
CA GLN A 183 4.82 9.51 -22.83
C GLN A 183 5.20 10.23 -21.53
N LYS A 184 4.23 10.82 -20.81
CA LYS A 184 4.46 11.41 -19.47
C LYS A 184 4.93 10.38 -18.44
N ARG A 185 4.59 9.10 -18.63
CA ARG A 185 5.05 7.99 -17.79
C ARG A 185 6.43 7.44 -18.19
N GLY A 186 7.08 8.04 -19.20
CA GLY A 186 8.45 7.73 -19.61
C GLY A 186 8.59 6.82 -20.83
N LEU A 187 7.49 6.55 -21.56
CA LEU A 187 7.54 5.82 -22.84
C LEU A 187 7.85 6.78 -24.01
N THR A 188 8.48 6.27 -25.06
CA THR A 188 8.52 6.97 -26.35
C THR A 188 7.15 6.92 -27.04
N ARG A 189 6.95 7.71 -28.09
CA ARG A 189 5.69 7.68 -28.86
C ARG A 189 5.43 6.27 -29.43
N ASP A 190 6.46 5.63 -29.96
CA ASP A 190 6.38 4.31 -30.57
C ASP A 190 6.09 3.22 -29.54
N GLU A 191 6.76 3.30 -28.38
CA GLU A 191 6.49 2.43 -27.23
C GLU A 191 5.05 2.59 -26.72
N ALA A 192 4.55 3.83 -26.66
CA ALA A 192 3.17 4.12 -26.27
C ALA A 192 2.17 3.53 -27.27
N ILE A 193 2.37 3.72 -28.58
CA ILE A 193 1.54 3.14 -29.64
C ILE A 193 1.51 1.62 -29.52
N ARG A 194 2.67 1.01 -29.28
CA ARG A 194 2.80 -0.43 -29.15
C ARG A 194 2.08 -0.97 -27.90
N LYS A 195 2.25 -0.31 -26.75
CA LYS A 195 1.57 -0.66 -25.50
C LYS A 195 0.05 -0.55 -25.64
N ILE A 196 -0.44 0.53 -26.26
CA ILE A 196 -1.87 0.71 -26.52
C ILE A 196 -2.38 -0.40 -27.46
N SER A 197 -1.61 -0.80 -28.47
CA SER A 197 -1.99 -1.88 -29.38
C SER A 197 -2.16 -3.22 -28.66
N GLU A 198 -1.29 -3.52 -27.69
CA GLU A 198 -1.38 -4.71 -26.83
C GLU A 198 -2.63 -4.67 -25.94
N GLU A 199 -2.90 -3.54 -25.29
CA GLU A 199 -4.10 -3.35 -24.45
C GLU A 199 -5.41 -3.46 -25.24
N GLU A 200 -5.41 -2.96 -26.47
CA GLU A 200 -6.58 -2.94 -27.35
C GLU A 200 -6.77 -4.23 -28.15
N GLY A 201 -5.87 -5.22 -27.99
CA GLY A 201 -5.90 -6.51 -28.67
C GLY A 201 -5.68 -6.43 -30.19
N ILE A 202 -5.02 -5.37 -30.67
CA ILE A 202 -4.71 -5.15 -32.10
C ILE A 202 -3.30 -5.66 -32.45
N PHE A 203 -2.70 -6.38 -31.51
CA PHE A 203 -1.34 -6.90 -31.60
C PHE A 203 -1.26 -8.07 -32.60
#